data_AF-A0AAW9L6W3-F1
#
_entry.id   AF-A0AAW9L6W3-F1
#
_cell.length_a   1.000
_cell.length_b   1.000
_cell.length_c   1.000
_cell.angle_alpha   90.00
_cell.angle_beta   90.00
_cell.angle_gamma   90.00
#
_symmetry.space_group_name_H-M   'P 1'
#
loop_
_entity.id
_entity.type
_entity.pdbx_description
1 polymer ?
#
loop_
_entity_poly.entity_id
_entity_poly.type
_entity_poly.pdbx_seq_one_letter_code
_entity_poly.pdbx_strand_id
1 'polypeptide(L)'
;MDADELTRSVWDISEDEFPIGAPLGEQARFLLRYAILAPSSHNSQPWRFEIRDEAIEISYDETRWLEVADQDKRELFISIGCVLENLCIAAEHFEIGYEITHHADEDADLVSTVTLEPDGEPSSSRPPELFDELTERYTSHQLFEDQALPRETIERFRRVIKEDDVTLHLIDEPEQKRSIGELQAEADEAQMADPAYRKELGYWVGTGALGSSWLMARIRQAVVSHFDLGDREGRKNSKLIERAPVIALLATHADTPRHESRPVRSSNDSPFSRVLKTSASIQ
;
A
#
# COMPACT_ATOMS: atom_id res chain seq x y z
N MET A 1 -15.68 -1.17 -27.65
CA MET A 1 -14.97 -0.47 -26.56
C MET A 1 -15.03 0.99 -26.93
N ASP A 2 -15.92 1.72 -26.28
CA ASP A 2 -16.22 3.10 -26.64
C ASP A 2 -15.08 4.00 -26.18
N ALA A 3 -14.76 5.06 -26.93
CA ALA A 3 -13.60 5.90 -26.63
C ALA A 3 -13.75 6.67 -25.30
N ASP A 4 -14.99 6.87 -24.84
CA ASP A 4 -15.32 7.45 -23.52
C ASP A 4 -15.05 6.49 -22.35
N GLU A 5 -14.95 5.19 -22.60
CA GLU A 5 -14.62 4.18 -21.58
C GLU A 5 -13.12 4.23 -21.22
N LEU A 6 -12.29 4.77 -22.13
CA LEU A 6 -10.84 4.89 -21.99
C LEU A 6 -10.39 6.22 -21.35
N THR A 7 -11.31 7.15 -21.10
CA THR A 7 -11.01 8.49 -20.56
C THR A 7 -11.30 8.66 -19.08
N ARG A 8 -11.97 7.69 -18.44
CA ARG A 8 -12.15 7.71 -16.98
C ARG A 8 -10.83 7.44 -16.29
N SER A 9 -10.40 8.38 -15.47
CA SER A 9 -9.29 8.17 -14.54
C SER A 9 -9.59 6.92 -13.73
N VAL A 10 -8.58 6.07 -13.46
CA VAL A 10 -8.76 4.94 -12.53
C VAL A 10 -9.24 5.38 -11.13
N TRP A 11 -9.09 6.67 -10.83
CA TRP A 11 -9.53 7.35 -9.62
C TRP A 11 -10.97 7.89 -9.69
N ASP A 12 -11.58 7.94 -10.88
CA ASP A 12 -12.94 8.43 -11.08
C ASP A 12 -13.91 7.25 -11.02
N ILE A 13 -14.22 6.83 -9.79
CA ILE A 13 -15.14 5.73 -9.49
C ILE A 13 -16.40 6.34 -8.87
N SER A 14 -17.53 6.17 -9.55
CA SER A 14 -18.83 6.59 -9.02
C SER A 14 -19.44 5.45 -8.22
N GLU A 15 -19.77 5.71 -6.96
CA GLU A 15 -20.44 4.75 -6.08
C GLU A 15 -21.80 4.31 -6.61
N ASP A 16 -22.51 5.21 -7.31
CA ASP A 16 -23.82 4.93 -7.94
C ASP A 16 -23.73 3.87 -9.04
N GLU A 17 -22.53 3.55 -9.52
CA GLU A 17 -22.29 2.49 -10.49
C GLU A 17 -22.18 1.10 -9.83
N PHE A 18 -22.26 1.01 -8.50
CA PHE A 18 -22.24 -0.27 -7.79
C PHE A 18 -23.42 -1.15 -8.22
N PRO A 19 -23.19 -2.39 -8.71
CA PRO A 19 -24.24 -3.19 -9.34
C PRO A 19 -25.09 -3.93 -8.30
N ILE A 20 -25.94 -3.18 -7.57
CA ILE A 20 -26.83 -3.72 -6.54
C ILE A 20 -27.72 -4.83 -7.11
N GLY A 21 -27.68 -6.01 -6.47
CA GLY A 21 -28.48 -7.18 -6.86
C GLY A 21 -27.98 -7.95 -8.09
N ALA A 22 -26.85 -7.53 -8.68
CA ALA A 22 -26.18 -8.32 -9.71
C ALA A 22 -25.48 -9.56 -9.10
N PRO A 23 -25.05 -10.54 -9.91
CA PRO A 23 -24.25 -11.65 -9.42
C PRO A 23 -23.02 -11.17 -8.64
N LEU A 24 -22.62 -11.90 -7.59
CA LEU A 24 -21.50 -11.52 -6.73
C LEU A 24 -20.20 -11.29 -7.48
N GLY A 25 -19.93 -12.04 -8.56
CA GLY A 25 -18.75 -11.81 -9.39
C GLY A 25 -18.72 -10.42 -10.07
N GLU A 26 -19.88 -9.83 -10.38
CA GLU A 26 -19.96 -8.47 -10.92
C GLU A 26 -19.73 -7.42 -9.81
N GLN A 27 -20.30 -7.64 -8.63
CA GLN A 27 -20.06 -6.81 -7.45
C GLN A 27 -18.58 -6.86 -7.04
N ALA A 28 -17.98 -8.06 -6.98
CA ALA A 28 -16.55 -8.29 -6.73
C ALA A 28 -15.67 -7.50 -7.70
N ARG A 29 -15.98 -7.56 -9.01
CA ARG A 29 -15.25 -6.81 -10.03
C ARG A 29 -15.33 -5.30 -9.81
N PHE A 30 -16.48 -4.80 -9.34
CA PHE A 30 -16.64 -3.40 -8.99
C PHE A 30 -15.80 -3.03 -7.77
N LEU A 31 -15.85 -3.81 -6.70
CA LEU A 31 -15.05 -3.57 -5.48
C LEU A 31 -13.54 -3.54 -5.79
N LEU A 32 -13.07 -4.37 -6.72
CA LEU A 32 -11.68 -4.36 -7.17
C LEU A 32 -11.24 -3.02 -7.77
N ARG A 33 -12.16 -2.16 -8.26
CA ARG A 33 -11.80 -0.80 -8.71
C ARG A 33 -11.25 0.05 -7.57
N TYR A 34 -11.79 -0.11 -6.35
CA TYR A 34 -11.28 0.56 -5.14
C TYR A 34 -10.06 -0.15 -4.58
N ALA A 35 -10.04 -1.49 -4.63
CA ALA A 35 -8.91 -2.29 -4.17
C ALA A 35 -7.60 -1.85 -4.84
N ILE A 36 -7.59 -1.73 -6.17
CA ILE A 36 -6.36 -1.41 -6.94
C ILE A 36 -5.82 0.00 -6.69
N LEU A 37 -6.53 0.87 -5.97
CA LEU A 37 -6.04 2.18 -5.53
C LEU A 37 -5.04 2.07 -4.36
N ALA A 38 -4.81 0.86 -3.85
CA ALA A 38 -3.85 0.59 -2.80
C ALA A 38 -2.43 1.03 -3.19
N PRO A 39 -1.63 1.52 -2.23
CA PRO A 39 -0.22 1.78 -2.47
C PRO A 39 0.55 0.47 -2.69
N SER A 40 1.61 0.54 -3.49
CA SER A 40 2.58 -0.54 -3.64
C SER A 40 3.98 0.02 -3.88
N SER A 41 5.01 -0.77 -3.55
CA SER A 41 6.39 -0.34 -3.77
C SER A 41 6.65 -0.09 -5.26
N HIS A 42 7.27 1.05 -5.57
CA HIS A 42 7.44 1.60 -6.92
C HIS A 42 6.13 1.74 -7.73
N ASN A 43 4.97 1.66 -7.07
CA ASN A 43 3.66 1.48 -7.70
C ASN A 43 3.64 0.30 -8.68
N SER A 44 4.37 -0.78 -8.37
CA SER A 44 4.48 -1.99 -9.19
C SER A 44 3.16 -2.75 -9.31
N GLN A 45 2.27 -2.59 -8.33
CA GLN A 45 0.96 -3.25 -8.23
C GLN A 45 1.11 -4.77 -8.44
N PRO A 46 1.83 -5.47 -7.55
CA PRO A 46 2.28 -6.84 -7.77
C PRO A 46 1.18 -7.88 -7.45
N TRP A 47 -0.08 -7.54 -7.70
CA TRP A 47 -1.24 -8.38 -7.40
C TRP A 47 -1.93 -8.87 -8.67
N ARG A 48 -2.49 -10.07 -8.58
CA ARG A 48 -3.34 -10.70 -9.58
C ARG A 48 -4.63 -11.17 -8.92
N PHE A 49 -5.75 -10.89 -9.56
CA PHE A 49 -7.08 -11.31 -9.08
C PHE A 49 -7.67 -12.35 -10.00
N GLU A 50 -8.27 -13.39 -9.41
CA GLU A 50 -9.20 -14.29 -10.09
C GLU A 50 -10.53 -14.26 -9.35
N ILE A 51 -11.62 -14.02 -10.06
CA ILE A 51 -12.98 -14.04 -9.49
C ILE A 51 -13.59 -15.39 -9.82
N ARG A 52 -13.99 -16.14 -8.80
CA ARG A 52 -14.65 -17.44 -8.88
C ARG A 52 -15.97 -17.35 -8.12
N ASP A 53 -17.06 -17.11 -8.86
CA ASP A 53 -18.40 -16.92 -8.30
C ASP A 53 -18.43 -15.82 -7.22
N GLU A 54 -18.55 -16.18 -5.94
CA GLU A 54 -18.50 -15.28 -4.77
C GLU A 54 -17.11 -14.97 -4.23
N ALA A 55 -16.06 -15.64 -4.73
CA ALA A 55 -14.72 -15.55 -4.18
C ALA A 55 -13.78 -14.72 -5.06
N ILE A 56 -12.92 -13.94 -4.40
CA ILE A 56 -11.81 -13.19 -5.00
C ILE A 56 -10.51 -13.83 -4.52
N GLU A 57 -9.83 -14.54 -5.41
CA GLU A 57 -8.50 -15.06 -5.17
C GLU A 57 -7.46 -13.99 -5.48
N ILE A 58 -6.60 -13.70 -4.50
CA ILE A 58 -5.52 -12.73 -4.58
C ILE A 58 -4.20 -13.49 -4.58
N SER A 59 -3.51 -13.43 -5.72
CA SER A 59 -2.15 -13.95 -5.90
C SER A 59 -1.16 -12.81 -6.08
N TYR A 60 0.13 -13.05 -5.84
CA TYR A 60 1.16 -12.12 -6.30
C TYR A 60 1.54 -12.39 -7.77
N ASP A 61 1.95 -11.33 -8.49
CA ASP A 61 2.46 -11.40 -9.85
C ASP A 61 3.99 -11.29 -9.84
N GLU A 62 4.69 -12.42 -10.04
CA GLU A 62 6.15 -12.47 -10.08
C GLU A 62 6.76 -11.56 -11.15
N THR A 63 6.05 -11.28 -12.25
CA THR A 63 6.56 -10.39 -13.30
C THR A 63 6.63 -8.93 -12.86
N ARG A 64 5.99 -8.62 -11.73
CA ARG A 64 5.93 -7.29 -11.12
C ARG A 64 6.70 -7.20 -9.79
N TRP A 65 7.35 -8.28 -9.38
CA TRP A 65 8.21 -8.30 -8.20
C TRP A 65 9.47 -7.45 -8.44
N LEU A 66 9.88 -6.71 -7.40
CA LEU A 66 11.14 -5.97 -7.35
C LEU A 66 12.27 -6.91 -6.89
N GLU A 67 12.77 -7.75 -7.80
CA GLU A 67 13.78 -8.77 -7.51
C GLU A 67 15.04 -8.21 -6.84
N VAL A 68 15.46 -6.98 -7.18
CA VAL A 68 16.67 -6.38 -6.60
C VAL A 68 16.35 -5.58 -5.34
N ALA A 69 15.33 -4.71 -5.39
CA ALA A 69 14.97 -3.82 -4.30
C ALA A 69 14.21 -4.52 -3.14
N ASP A 70 13.57 -5.66 -3.40
CA ASP A 70 12.75 -6.42 -2.44
C ASP A 70 13.02 -7.93 -2.55
N GLN A 71 14.29 -8.33 -2.40
CA GLN A 71 14.74 -9.73 -2.56
C GLN A 71 13.98 -10.74 -1.71
N ASP A 72 13.46 -10.33 -0.55
CA ASP A 72 12.73 -11.19 0.37
C ASP A 72 11.20 -11.16 0.15
N LYS A 73 10.71 -10.47 -0.89
CA LYS A 73 9.28 -10.25 -1.22
C LYS A 73 8.48 -9.55 -0.11
N ARG A 74 9.16 -8.90 0.84
CA ARG A 74 8.53 -8.25 2.00
C ARG A 74 7.65 -7.08 1.58
N GLU A 75 8.16 -6.18 0.74
CA GLU A 75 7.38 -5.04 0.26
C GLU A 75 6.25 -5.47 -0.68
N LEU A 76 6.44 -6.57 -1.41
CA LEU A 76 5.41 -7.23 -2.20
C LEU A 76 4.25 -7.69 -1.31
N PHE A 77 4.49 -8.45 -0.25
CA PHE A 77 3.41 -8.91 0.64
C PHE A 77 2.75 -7.78 1.42
N ILE A 78 3.51 -6.74 1.80
CA ILE A 78 2.93 -5.50 2.34
C ILE A 78 1.96 -4.88 1.34
N SER A 79 2.33 -4.80 0.06
CA SER A 79 1.47 -4.29 -1.01
C SER A 79 0.21 -5.16 -1.19
N ILE A 80 0.32 -6.49 -1.05
CA ILE A 80 -0.83 -7.40 -1.03
C ILE A 80 -1.76 -7.11 0.17
N GLY A 81 -1.19 -6.85 1.35
CA GLY A 81 -1.95 -6.44 2.53
C GLY A 81 -2.73 -5.14 2.31
N CYS A 82 -2.12 -4.15 1.66
CA CYS A 82 -2.79 -2.90 1.33
C CYS A 82 -3.98 -3.09 0.38
N VAL A 83 -3.83 -3.90 -0.68
CA VAL A 83 -4.94 -4.12 -1.62
C VAL A 83 -6.08 -4.94 -1.01
N LEU A 84 -5.76 -5.88 -0.12
CA LEU A 84 -6.75 -6.60 0.67
C LEU A 84 -7.53 -5.65 1.58
N GLU A 85 -6.85 -4.75 2.27
CA GLU A 85 -7.51 -3.78 3.16
C GLU A 85 -8.43 -2.82 2.39
N ASN A 86 -8.00 -2.30 1.24
CA ASN A 86 -8.87 -1.48 0.39
C ASN A 86 -10.11 -2.26 -0.08
N LEU A 87 -9.95 -3.55 -0.42
CA LEU A 87 -11.07 -4.41 -0.82
C LEU A 87 -12.07 -4.58 0.34
N CYS A 88 -11.58 -4.79 1.56
CA CYS A 88 -12.39 -4.90 2.76
C CYS A 88 -13.18 -3.62 3.06
N ILE A 89 -12.51 -2.45 3.00
CA ILE A 89 -13.16 -1.14 3.20
C ILE A 89 -14.26 -0.92 2.15
N ALA A 90 -13.99 -1.25 0.88
CA ALA A 90 -14.97 -1.13 -0.19
C ALA A 90 -16.17 -2.07 0.04
N ALA A 91 -15.93 -3.34 0.39
CA ALA A 91 -16.99 -4.30 0.67
C ALA A 91 -17.90 -3.83 1.82
N GLU A 92 -17.29 -3.33 2.90
CA GLU A 92 -18.00 -2.77 4.06
C GLU A 92 -18.89 -1.58 3.71
N HIS A 93 -18.38 -0.65 2.90
CA HIS A 93 -19.15 0.52 2.45
C HIS A 93 -20.40 0.14 1.66
N PHE A 94 -20.30 -0.87 0.80
CA PHE A 94 -21.42 -1.39 0.02
C PHE A 94 -22.23 -2.46 0.76
N GLU A 95 -22.09 -2.56 2.09
CA GLU A 95 -22.83 -3.47 2.97
C GLU A 95 -22.66 -4.96 2.61
N ILE A 96 -21.51 -5.35 2.04
CA ILE A 96 -21.17 -6.74 1.76
C ILE A 96 -20.29 -7.30 2.88
N GLY A 97 -20.77 -8.34 3.56
CA GLY A 97 -19.95 -9.16 4.46
C GLY A 97 -18.90 -9.97 3.69
N TYR A 98 -17.85 -10.43 4.37
CA TYR A 98 -16.83 -11.26 3.75
C TYR A 98 -16.07 -12.13 4.76
N GLU A 99 -15.54 -13.25 4.28
CA GLU A 99 -14.58 -14.10 5.00
C GLU A 99 -13.24 -14.11 4.24
N ILE A 100 -12.13 -13.99 4.97
CA ILE A 100 -10.78 -14.06 4.38
C ILE A 100 -10.10 -15.36 4.81
N THR A 101 -9.68 -16.15 3.82
CA THR A 101 -8.78 -17.29 4.02
C THR A 101 -7.40 -16.94 3.49
N HIS A 102 -6.38 -17.02 4.35
CA HIS A 102 -4.98 -16.85 3.95
C HIS A 102 -4.32 -18.19 3.64
N HIS A 103 -3.51 -18.20 2.59
CA HIS A 103 -2.75 -19.34 2.13
C HIS A 103 -1.28 -19.12 2.45
N ALA A 104 -0.64 -20.12 3.05
CA ALA A 104 0.72 -20.00 3.59
C ALA A 104 1.70 -20.95 2.89
N ASP A 105 1.35 -21.41 1.69
CA ASP A 105 2.15 -22.32 0.89
C ASP A 105 3.21 -21.52 0.13
N GLU A 106 4.49 -21.79 0.40
CA GLU A 106 5.62 -21.04 -0.14
C GLU A 106 5.79 -21.29 -1.66
N ASP A 107 5.23 -22.39 -2.17
CA ASP A 107 5.33 -22.81 -3.57
C ASP A 107 4.12 -22.34 -4.42
N ALA A 108 3.17 -21.61 -3.85
CA ALA A 108 2.00 -21.11 -4.56
C ALA A 108 1.95 -19.57 -4.57
N ASP A 109 1.63 -19.00 -5.73
CA ASP A 109 1.42 -17.54 -5.86
C ASP A 109 0.19 -17.05 -5.10
N LEU A 110 -0.75 -17.95 -4.77
CA LEU A 110 -2.01 -17.63 -4.11
C LEU A 110 -1.75 -17.24 -2.65
N VAL A 111 -2.12 -16.00 -2.30
CA VAL A 111 -1.88 -15.43 -0.97
C VAL A 111 -3.13 -15.47 -0.12
N SER A 112 -4.26 -15.04 -0.67
CA SER A 112 -5.53 -14.94 0.07
C SER A 112 -6.72 -15.22 -0.83
N THR A 113 -7.81 -15.70 -0.25
CA THR A 113 -9.13 -15.79 -0.87
C THR A 113 -10.10 -14.99 -0.02
N VAL A 114 -10.83 -14.05 -0.63
CA VAL A 114 -11.90 -13.29 0.01
C VAL A 114 -13.23 -13.81 -0.53
N THR A 115 -14.03 -14.44 0.33
CA THR A 115 -15.36 -14.95 -0.03
C THR A 115 -16.40 -13.91 0.38
N LEU A 116 -17.16 -13.39 -0.58
CA LEU A 116 -18.19 -12.39 -0.33
C LEU A 116 -19.47 -13.04 0.22
N GLU A 117 -20.04 -12.43 1.24
CA GLU A 117 -21.24 -12.86 1.94
C GLU A 117 -22.28 -11.73 1.91
N PRO A 118 -23.16 -11.67 0.88
CA PRO A 118 -24.09 -10.55 0.72
C PRO A 118 -25.17 -10.47 1.82
N ASP A 119 -25.45 -11.58 2.50
CA ASP A 119 -26.31 -11.61 3.69
C ASP A 119 -25.51 -11.56 5.01
N GLY A 120 -24.18 -11.50 4.93
CA GLY A 120 -23.28 -11.39 6.07
C GLY A 120 -23.21 -9.96 6.59
N GLU A 121 -23.02 -9.79 7.91
CA GLU A 121 -22.81 -8.46 8.46
C GLU A 121 -21.41 -7.94 8.09
N PRO A 122 -21.29 -6.74 7.49
CA PRO A 122 -19.99 -6.12 7.26
C PRO A 122 -19.25 -5.89 8.58
N SER A 123 -17.91 -5.93 8.55
CA SER A 123 -17.14 -5.74 9.77
C SER A 123 -17.34 -4.33 10.33
N SER A 124 -17.94 -4.20 11.51
CA SER A 124 -18.24 -2.90 12.14
C SER A 124 -17.03 -2.22 12.80
N SER A 125 -15.81 -2.65 12.50
CA SER A 125 -14.61 -2.26 13.25
C SER A 125 -13.88 -1.04 12.71
N ARG A 126 -14.13 -0.71 11.44
CA ARG A 126 -13.54 0.43 10.74
C ARG A 126 -14.51 1.61 10.71
N PRO A 127 -13.99 2.84 10.84
CA PRO A 127 -14.80 4.02 10.58
C PRO A 127 -15.26 4.04 9.11
N PRO A 128 -16.54 4.32 8.82
CA PRO A 128 -17.04 4.38 7.44
C PRO A 128 -16.35 5.49 6.62
N GLU A 129 -15.82 6.52 7.27
CA GLU A 129 -15.10 7.63 6.62
C GLU A 129 -13.81 7.18 5.91
N LEU A 130 -13.30 5.97 6.19
CA LEU A 130 -12.14 5.43 5.47
C LEU A 130 -12.42 5.14 4.00
N PHE A 131 -13.68 4.96 3.62
CA PHE A 131 -14.03 4.71 2.22
C PHE A 131 -13.69 5.91 1.33
N ASP A 132 -14.06 7.12 1.76
CA ASP A 132 -13.78 8.37 1.04
C ASP A 132 -12.26 8.58 0.82
N GLU A 133 -11.45 8.11 1.78
CA GLU A 133 -9.98 8.20 1.71
C GLU A 133 -9.37 7.29 0.63
N LEU A 134 -10.07 6.26 0.16
CA LEU A 134 -9.55 5.35 -0.88
C LEU A 134 -9.26 6.10 -2.20
N THR A 135 -10.07 7.10 -2.55
CA THR A 135 -9.93 7.89 -3.78
C THR A 135 -9.16 9.19 -3.59
N GLU A 136 -9.07 9.71 -2.36
CA GLU A 136 -8.38 10.97 -2.05
C GLU A 136 -6.90 10.77 -1.66
N ARG A 137 -6.54 9.58 -1.16
CA ARG A 137 -5.17 9.30 -0.70
C ARG A 137 -4.16 9.39 -1.84
N TYR A 138 -3.07 10.11 -1.58
CA TYR A 138 -1.89 10.14 -2.46
C TYR A 138 -0.59 10.11 -1.64
N THR A 139 0.50 9.70 -2.28
CA THR A 139 1.85 9.76 -1.67
C THR A 139 2.45 11.13 -1.92
N SER A 140 2.64 11.93 -0.85
CA SER A 140 3.31 13.22 -0.94
C SER A 140 4.82 13.08 -0.77
N HIS A 141 5.58 13.68 -1.69
CA HIS A 141 7.03 13.85 -1.60
C HIS A 141 7.43 15.31 -1.36
N GLN A 142 6.49 16.12 -0.87
CA GLN A 142 6.71 17.53 -0.55
C GLN A 142 7.21 17.69 0.88
N LEU A 143 7.91 18.80 1.15
CA LEU A 143 8.32 19.13 2.51
C LEU A 143 7.08 19.39 3.37
N PHE A 144 7.04 18.75 4.54
CA PHE A 144 6.01 19.01 5.53
C PHE A 144 6.20 20.39 6.16
N GLU A 145 5.09 20.95 6.64
CA GLU A 145 5.11 22.12 7.48
C GLU A 145 5.82 21.78 8.80
N ASP A 146 6.61 22.72 9.30
CA ASP A 146 7.33 22.58 10.57
C ASP A 146 6.37 22.90 11.72
N GLN A 147 5.37 22.03 11.88
CA GLN A 147 4.30 22.17 12.87
C GLN A 147 4.11 20.85 13.61
N ALA A 148 4.27 20.87 14.93
CA ALA A 148 4.00 19.71 15.76
C ALA A 148 2.52 19.28 15.67
N LEU A 149 2.29 17.96 15.64
CA LEU A 149 0.93 17.43 15.68
C LEU A 149 0.28 17.70 17.05
N PRO A 150 -1.04 17.96 17.09
CA PRO A 150 -1.77 17.99 18.34
C PRO A 150 -1.61 16.68 19.11
N ARG A 151 -1.42 16.77 20.43
CA ARG A 151 -1.28 15.59 21.31
C ARG A 151 -2.44 14.60 21.15
N GLU A 152 -3.65 15.11 20.97
CA GLU A 152 -4.83 14.27 20.75
C GLU A 152 -4.70 13.39 19.51
N THR A 153 -4.16 13.92 18.42
CA THR A 153 -3.89 13.17 17.19
C THR A 153 -2.86 12.06 17.42
N ILE A 154 -1.78 12.35 18.15
CA ILE A 154 -0.76 11.35 18.52
C ILE A 154 -1.39 10.23 19.36
N GLU A 155 -2.21 10.57 20.35
CA GLU A 155 -2.87 9.55 21.19
C GLU A 155 -3.95 8.77 20.42
N ARG A 156 -4.54 9.35 19.37
CA ARG A 156 -5.43 8.62 18.45
C ARG A 156 -4.62 7.60 17.64
N PHE A 157 -3.50 7.98 17.04
CA PHE A 157 -2.63 7.05 16.29
C PHE A 157 -2.20 5.84 17.13
N ARG A 158 -1.81 6.06 18.38
CA ARG A 158 -1.44 4.97 19.30
C ARG A 158 -2.55 3.96 19.57
N ARG A 159 -3.81 4.35 19.41
CA ARG A 159 -4.99 3.51 19.63
C ARG A 159 -5.48 2.81 18.35
N VAL A 160 -4.90 3.13 17.19
CA VAL A 160 -5.29 2.51 15.92
C VAL A 160 -4.83 1.06 15.84
N ILE A 161 -3.63 0.76 16.37
CA ILE A 161 -3.10 -0.61 16.36
C ILE A 161 -3.83 -1.43 17.41
N LYS A 162 -4.52 -2.48 16.94
CA LYS A 162 -5.27 -3.42 17.79
C LYS A 162 -4.60 -4.79 17.86
N GLU A 163 -3.65 -5.05 16.97
CA GLU A 163 -2.96 -6.31 16.79
C GLU A 163 -1.76 -6.42 17.73
N ASP A 164 -1.69 -7.53 18.48
CA ASP A 164 -0.64 -7.75 19.49
C ASP A 164 0.77 -7.86 18.89
N ASP A 165 0.90 -8.23 17.60
CA ASP A 165 2.18 -8.43 16.93
C ASP A 165 2.65 -7.28 16.05
N VAL A 166 1.88 -6.19 16.01
CA VAL A 166 2.22 -4.95 15.31
C VAL A 166 2.48 -3.85 16.34
N THR A 167 3.56 -3.10 16.17
CA THR A 167 3.86 -1.94 17.01
C THR A 167 3.99 -0.70 16.15
N LEU A 168 3.32 0.39 16.55
CA LEU A 168 3.50 1.72 15.97
C LEU A 168 4.40 2.57 16.88
N HIS A 169 5.58 2.90 16.39
CA HIS A 169 6.45 3.89 17.02
C HIS A 169 6.21 5.26 16.38
N LEU A 170 5.92 6.26 17.21
CA LEU A 170 5.80 7.65 16.80
C LEU A 170 7.03 8.41 17.28
N ILE A 171 7.82 8.91 16.34
CA ILE A 171 9.13 9.51 16.56
C ILE A 171 9.06 10.99 16.14
N ASP A 172 9.10 11.89 17.10
CA ASP A 172 9.09 13.35 16.90
C ASP A 172 10.37 14.03 17.39
N GLU A 173 11.22 13.31 18.14
CA GLU A 173 12.48 13.84 18.69
C GLU A 173 13.50 14.18 17.57
N PRO A 174 14.02 15.42 17.51
CA PRO A 174 14.89 15.86 16.42
C PRO A 174 16.15 15.00 16.21
N GLU A 175 16.78 14.52 17.29
CA GLU A 175 17.98 13.69 17.23
C GLU A 175 17.70 12.31 16.62
N GLN A 176 16.63 11.65 17.03
CA GLN A 176 16.14 10.41 16.39
C GLN A 176 15.77 10.64 14.93
N LYS A 177 15.03 11.71 14.59
CA LYS A 177 14.68 12.01 13.19
C LYS A 177 15.92 12.23 12.32
N ARG A 178 16.93 12.93 12.83
CA ARG A 178 18.22 13.11 12.15
C ARG A 178 18.93 11.78 11.92
N SER A 179 18.97 10.93 12.94
CA SER A 179 19.60 9.60 12.85
C SER A 179 18.91 8.72 11.79
N ILE A 180 17.58 8.77 11.70
CA ILE A 180 16.81 8.08 10.65
C ILE A 180 17.11 8.68 9.27
N GLY A 181 17.22 10.00 9.15
CA GLY A 181 17.58 10.68 7.90
C GLY A 181 18.97 10.29 7.40
N GLU A 182 19.94 10.16 8.31
CA GLU A 182 21.30 9.69 8.00
C GLU A 182 21.30 8.23 7.51
N LEU A 183 20.58 7.33 8.20
CA LEU A 183 20.44 5.94 7.76
C LEU A 183 19.74 5.80 6.40
N GLN A 184 18.71 6.62 6.15
CA GLN A 184 18.05 6.66 4.83
C GLN A 184 19.02 7.11 3.74
N ALA A 185 19.82 8.14 4.00
CA ALA A 185 20.80 8.63 3.04
C ALA A 185 21.88 7.59 2.73
N GLU A 186 22.35 6.86 3.75
CA GLU A 186 23.30 5.74 3.57
C GLU A 186 22.68 4.60 2.74
N ALA A 187 21.43 4.25 3.01
CA ALA A 187 20.72 3.23 2.24
C ALA A 187 20.51 3.65 0.78
N ASP A 188 20.10 4.89 0.53
CA ASP A 188 19.92 5.44 -0.82
C ASP A 188 21.25 5.44 -1.60
N GLU A 189 22.37 5.81 -0.95
CA GLU A 189 23.71 5.75 -1.55
C GLU A 189 24.12 4.32 -1.91
N ALA A 190 23.94 3.38 -0.98
CA ALA A 190 24.27 1.97 -1.20
C ALA A 190 23.44 1.35 -2.34
N GLN A 191 22.13 1.63 -2.40
CA GLN A 191 21.26 1.18 -3.48
C GLN A 191 21.64 1.80 -4.82
N MET A 192 21.90 3.11 -4.88
CA MET A 192 22.26 3.78 -6.14
C MET A 192 23.64 3.38 -6.65
N ALA A 193 24.55 2.96 -5.77
CA ALA A 193 25.83 2.38 -6.18
C ALA A 193 25.64 1.06 -6.96
N ASP A 194 24.61 0.28 -6.65
CA ASP A 194 24.32 -0.99 -7.34
C ASP A 194 23.74 -0.75 -8.76
N PRO A 195 24.44 -1.18 -9.83
CA PRO A 195 23.93 -1.09 -11.20
C PRO A 195 22.64 -1.91 -11.43
N ALA A 196 22.45 -3.03 -10.71
CA ALA A 196 21.26 -3.86 -10.83
C ALA A 196 20.03 -3.11 -10.32
N TYR A 197 20.13 -2.50 -9.13
CA TYR A 197 19.09 -1.65 -8.56
C TYR A 197 18.73 -0.49 -9.50
N ARG A 198 19.72 0.26 -10.01
CA ARG A 198 19.47 1.37 -10.95
C ARG A 198 18.77 0.94 -12.25
N LYS A 199 19.07 -0.27 -12.74
CA LYS A 199 18.40 -0.83 -13.92
C LYS A 199 16.94 -1.17 -13.62
N GLU A 200 16.68 -1.81 -12.47
CA GLU A 200 15.32 -2.14 -12.01
C GLU A 200 14.49 -0.86 -11.75
N LEU A 201 15.02 0.07 -10.96
CA LEU A 201 14.36 1.35 -10.67
C LEU A 201 14.06 2.10 -11.98
N GLY A 202 15.01 2.14 -12.91
CA GLY A 202 14.79 2.77 -14.22
C GLY A 202 13.69 2.08 -15.04
N TYR A 203 13.58 0.76 -15.01
CA TYR A 203 12.48 0.04 -15.66
C TYR A 203 11.11 0.53 -15.15
N TRP A 204 10.92 0.54 -13.83
CA TRP A 204 9.67 0.96 -13.19
C TRP A 204 9.35 2.45 -13.33
N VAL A 205 10.36 3.31 -13.27
CA VAL A 205 10.20 4.73 -13.62
C VAL A 205 9.71 4.87 -15.06
N GLY A 206 10.28 4.08 -15.98
CA GLY A 206 9.99 4.11 -17.42
C GLY A 206 8.60 3.62 -17.81
N THR A 207 7.98 2.73 -17.02
CA THR A 207 6.60 2.27 -17.23
C THR A 207 5.56 3.33 -16.84
N GLY A 208 5.99 4.42 -16.20
CA GLY A 208 5.09 5.47 -15.72
C GLY A 208 4.45 5.14 -14.36
N ALA A 209 4.89 4.06 -13.70
CA ALA A 209 4.37 3.64 -12.41
C ALA A 209 4.42 4.78 -11.35
N LEU A 210 5.43 5.65 -11.42
CA LEU A 210 5.56 6.81 -10.51
C LEU A 210 4.76 8.05 -10.93
N GLY A 211 3.68 7.89 -11.70
CA GLY A 211 2.71 8.95 -12.01
C GLY A 211 3.22 10.06 -12.94
N SER A 212 4.37 9.86 -13.59
CA SER A 212 4.95 10.86 -14.49
C SER A 212 4.47 10.67 -15.93
N SER A 213 4.27 11.79 -16.65
CA SER A 213 4.05 11.75 -18.11
C SER A 213 5.08 10.85 -18.80
N TRP A 214 4.64 10.02 -19.73
CA TRP A 214 5.44 9.00 -20.42
C TRP A 214 6.82 9.50 -20.93
N LEU A 215 6.90 10.73 -21.44
CA LEU A 215 8.17 11.32 -21.90
C LEU A 215 9.11 11.63 -20.72
N MET A 216 8.57 12.15 -19.62
CA MET A 216 9.32 12.43 -18.40
C MET A 216 9.71 11.16 -17.66
N ALA A 217 8.90 10.10 -17.75
CA ALA A 217 9.24 8.75 -17.30
C ALA A 217 10.49 8.22 -18.04
N ARG A 218 10.55 8.35 -19.37
CA ARG A 218 11.69 7.91 -20.19
C ARG A 218 12.97 8.72 -19.92
N ILE A 219 12.85 10.03 -19.72
CA ILE A 219 13.98 10.90 -19.34
C ILE A 219 14.49 10.52 -17.95
N ARG A 220 13.61 10.36 -16.96
CA ARG A 220 14.00 9.95 -15.60
C ARG A 220 14.60 8.54 -15.58
N GLN A 221 14.05 7.58 -16.31
CA GLN A 221 14.63 6.26 -16.49
C GLN A 221 16.07 6.34 -17.01
N ALA A 222 16.30 7.09 -18.09
CA ALA A 222 17.63 7.21 -18.67
C ALA A 222 18.63 7.83 -17.67
N VAL A 223 18.19 8.80 -16.88
CA VAL A 223 19.04 9.44 -15.86
C VAL A 223 19.33 8.48 -14.70
N VAL A 224 18.30 7.89 -14.09
CA VAL A 224 18.45 7.02 -12.90
C VAL A 224 19.20 5.73 -13.23
N SER A 225 19.03 5.16 -14.43
CA SER A 225 19.75 3.95 -14.83
C SER A 225 21.24 4.17 -15.11
N HIS A 226 21.67 5.40 -15.44
CA HIS A 226 23.04 5.65 -15.91
C HIS A 226 23.86 6.55 -14.97
N PHE A 227 23.21 7.34 -14.13
CA PHE A 227 23.88 8.24 -13.20
C PHE A 227 23.61 7.84 -11.75
N ASP A 228 24.67 7.85 -10.95
CA ASP A 228 24.55 7.81 -9.51
C ASP A 228 24.06 9.17 -9.01
N LEU A 229 22.83 9.19 -8.49
CA LEU A 229 22.20 10.36 -7.89
C LEU A 229 22.04 10.20 -6.37
N GLY A 230 22.60 9.15 -5.76
CA GLY A 230 22.35 8.77 -4.37
C GLY A 230 22.60 9.92 -3.39
N ASP A 231 23.70 10.64 -3.55
CA ASP A 231 24.06 11.78 -2.69
C ASP A 231 23.07 12.97 -2.80
N ARG A 232 22.45 13.18 -3.97
CA ARG A 232 21.48 14.28 -4.17
C ARG A 232 20.06 13.88 -3.75
N GLU A 233 19.65 12.64 -4.05
CA GLU A 233 18.34 12.10 -3.67
C GLU A 233 18.28 11.86 -2.15
N GLY A 234 19.33 11.24 -1.57
CA GLY A 234 19.44 10.98 -0.14
C GLY A 234 19.44 12.25 0.71
N ARG A 235 20.14 13.31 0.29
CA ARG A 235 20.09 14.62 0.98
C ARG A 235 18.71 15.29 0.92
N LYS A 236 17.90 15.00 -0.10
CA LYS A 236 16.53 15.50 -0.21
C LYS A 236 15.59 14.68 0.68
N ASN A 237 15.74 13.35 0.69
CA ASN A 237 14.95 12.44 1.52
C ASN A 237 15.23 12.64 3.01
N SER A 238 16.49 12.81 3.43
CA SER A 238 16.85 13.16 4.82
C SER A 238 16.16 14.45 5.28
N LYS A 239 16.12 15.48 4.43
CA LYS A 239 15.43 16.74 4.76
C LYS A 239 13.92 16.58 4.90
N LEU A 240 13.30 15.66 4.15
CA LEU A 240 11.88 15.34 4.32
C LEU A 240 11.65 14.70 5.69
N ILE A 241 12.50 13.74 6.07
CA ILE A 241 12.44 13.02 7.34
C ILE A 241 12.67 13.97 8.53
N GLU A 242 13.70 14.81 8.48
CA GLU A 242 14.02 15.76 9.54
C GLU A 242 12.89 16.78 9.79
N ARG A 243 12.22 17.21 8.72
CA ARG A 243 11.12 18.20 8.79
C ARG A 243 9.75 17.57 8.96
N ALA A 244 9.64 16.23 8.96
CA ALA A 244 8.39 15.57 9.25
C ALA A 244 7.94 15.93 10.69
N PRO A 245 6.65 16.24 10.91
CA PRO A 245 6.16 16.57 12.23
C PRO A 245 6.24 15.38 13.18
N VAL A 246 6.03 14.17 12.64
CA VAL A 246 6.27 12.89 13.29
C VAL A 246 6.68 11.88 12.22
N ILE A 247 7.55 10.93 12.58
CA ILE A 247 7.80 9.73 11.79
C ILE A 247 7.05 8.58 12.45
N ALA A 248 6.18 7.93 11.68
CA ALA A 248 5.50 6.71 12.07
C ALA A 248 6.29 5.50 11.55
N LEU A 249 6.74 4.62 12.46
CA LEU A 249 7.38 3.36 12.12
C LEU A 249 6.47 2.21 12.57
N LEU A 250 6.01 1.42 11.60
CA LEU A 250 5.34 0.15 11.87
C LEU A 250 6.38 -0.98 11.93
N ALA A 251 6.28 -1.80 12.96
CA ALA A 251 7.16 -2.95 13.18
C ALA A 251 6.35 -4.19 13.52
N THR A 252 6.86 -5.36 13.10
CA THR A 252 6.35 -6.68 13.48
C THR A 252 7.42 -7.42 14.31
N HIS A 253 7.01 -8.42 15.08
CA HIS A 253 7.96 -9.22 15.88
C HIS A 253 8.91 -10.09 15.03
N ALA A 254 8.57 -10.36 13.78
CA ALA A 254 9.39 -11.10 12.83
C ALA A 254 9.15 -10.61 11.40
N ASP A 255 10.19 -10.67 10.56
CA ASP A 255 10.12 -10.46 9.12
C ASP A 255 9.96 -11.83 8.44
N THR A 256 8.73 -12.31 8.33
CA THR A 256 8.41 -13.50 7.53
C THR A 256 7.17 -13.22 6.69
N PRO A 257 7.05 -13.82 5.48
CA PRO A 257 5.85 -13.70 4.64
C PRO A 257 4.58 -14.05 5.41
N ARG A 258 4.67 -15.04 6.31
CA ARG A 258 3.57 -15.45 7.19
C ARG A 258 3.12 -14.34 8.15
N HIS A 259 4.00 -13.51 8.70
CA HIS A 259 3.57 -12.39 9.53
C HIS A 259 2.99 -11.24 8.70
N GLU A 260 3.39 -11.15 7.43
CA GLU A 260 2.79 -10.24 6.46
C GLU A 260 1.39 -10.73 6.01
N SER A 261 1.09 -12.05 6.09
CA SER A 261 -0.14 -12.66 5.56
C SER A 261 -0.94 -13.66 6.47
N ARG A 262 -0.81 -13.72 7.81
CA ARG A 262 -1.48 -14.74 8.68
C ARG A 262 -2.70 -14.30 9.53
N PRO A 263 -3.59 -15.28 9.91
CA PRO A 263 -5.00 -15.09 10.26
C PRO A 263 -5.31 -14.77 11.74
N VAL A 264 -6.54 -14.31 11.99
CA VAL A 264 -7.25 -14.44 13.28
C VAL A 264 -8.31 -15.53 13.20
N ARG A 265 -8.36 -16.37 14.25
CA ARG A 265 -9.44 -17.34 14.49
C ARG A 265 -10.72 -16.62 14.91
N SER A 266 -11.84 -17.08 14.37
CA SER A 266 -13.20 -16.69 14.77
C SER A 266 -13.39 -16.58 16.29
N SER A 267 -13.53 -15.35 16.79
CA SER A 267 -14.48 -14.99 17.85
C SER A 267 -14.49 -13.47 18.02
N ASN A 268 -15.52 -12.81 17.50
CA ASN A 268 -16.05 -11.51 17.90
C ASN A 268 -15.13 -10.27 18.05
N ASP A 269 -13.86 -10.33 17.69
CA ASP A 269 -12.99 -9.16 17.57
C ASP A 269 -12.44 -9.08 16.15
N SER A 270 -12.78 -7.99 15.45
CA SER A 270 -12.38 -7.72 14.08
C SER A 270 -10.96 -7.14 14.02
N PRO A 271 -10.02 -7.75 13.28
CA PRO A 271 -8.65 -7.29 13.24
C PRO A 271 -8.07 -7.33 11.83
N PHE A 272 -8.19 -6.25 11.06
CA PHE A 272 -7.24 -5.94 9.99
C PHE A 272 -7.05 -4.43 9.91
N SER A 273 -5.90 -3.96 10.39
CA SER A 273 -5.24 -2.75 9.92
C SER A 273 -3.76 -3.10 9.69
N ARG A 274 -3.44 -3.69 8.52
CA ARG A 274 -2.07 -4.12 8.22
C ARG A 274 -1.33 -3.18 7.27
N VAL A 275 -0.18 -2.75 7.80
CA VAL A 275 1.06 -2.28 7.17
C VAL A 275 0.94 -1.18 6.13
N LEU A 276 0.92 0.05 6.64
CA LEU A 276 1.25 1.25 5.88
C LEU A 276 2.71 1.66 6.12
N LYS A 277 3.61 1.36 5.18
CA LYS A 277 4.67 2.32 4.85
C LYS A 277 4.00 3.44 4.05
N THR A 278 3.24 4.30 4.72
CA THR A 278 2.84 5.58 4.16
C THR A 278 3.16 6.68 5.15
N SER A 279 4.03 7.59 4.74
CA SER A 279 3.92 8.98 5.16
C SER A 279 2.59 9.52 4.61
N ALA A 280 1.48 9.17 5.25
CA ALA A 280 0.19 9.80 5.04
C ALA A 280 0.10 10.93 6.05
N SER A 281 0.20 12.17 5.55
CA SER A 281 -0.23 13.33 6.31
C SER A 281 -1.62 13.67 5.83
N ILE A 282 -2.57 13.70 6.76
CA ILE A 282 -3.75 14.54 6.64
C ILE A 282 -3.21 15.97 6.58
N GLN A 283 -3.52 16.71 5.50
CA GLN A 283 -3.41 18.16 5.47
C GLN A 283 -4.69 18.77 6.04
#